data_AF-N9PWV6-F1
#
_entry.id   AF-N9PWV6-F1
#
_cell.length_a   1.000
_cell.length_b   1.000
_cell.length_c   1.000
_cell.angle_alpha   90.00
_cell.angle_beta   90.00
_cell.angle_gamma   90.00
#
_symmetry.space_group_name_H-M   'P 1'
#
loop_
_entity.id
_entity.type
_entity.pdbx_description
1 polymer ?
#
loop_
_entity_poly.entity_id
_entity_poly.type
_entity_poly.pdbx_seq_one_letter_code
_entity_poly.pdbx_strand_id
1 'polypeptide(L)'
;MLTYIKNNFPVFILLVIVVAGLGSPFFTGRWILAPRLVEVDSECYGVDVPQTIEYSKVLHFCSCIHTIAIEDKAEKYRYCTHSIEK
;
A
#
# COMPACT_ATOMS: atom_id res chain seq x y z
N MET A 1 -37.93 -23.29 1.81
CA MET A 1 -36.57 -23.01 2.34
C MET A 1 -35.54 -22.83 1.21
N LEU A 2 -35.44 -23.77 0.25
CA LEU A 2 -34.55 -23.67 -0.92
C LEU A 2 -34.74 -22.41 -1.79
N THR A 3 -35.98 -21.96 -1.98
CA THR A 3 -36.30 -20.75 -2.77
C THR A 3 -35.75 -19.46 -2.14
N TYR A 4 -35.70 -19.40 -0.80
CA TYR A 4 -35.20 -18.25 -0.05
C TYR A 4 -33.68 -18.12 -0.17
N ILE A 5 -32.97 -19.26 -0.22
CA ILE A 5 -31.52 -19.30 -0.43
C ILE A 5 -31.17 -18.86 -1.86
N LYS A 6 -31.90 -19.31 -2.89
CA LYS A 6 -31.69 -18.87 -4.28
C LYS A 6 -31.97 -17.38 -4.49
N ASN A 7 -32.98 -16.82 -3.82
CA ASN A 7 -33.35 -15.41 -4.02
C ASN A 7 -32.33 -14.44 -3.39
N ASN A 8 -31.61 -14.88 -2.34
CA ASN A 8 -30.58 -14.09 -1.67
C ASN A 8 -29.15 -14.44 -2.12
N PHE A 9 -28.98 -15.46 -2.97
CA PHE A 9 -27.68 -15.83 -3.53
C PHE A 9 -26.93 -14.67 -4.22
N PRO A 10 -27.59 -13.79 -4.99
CA PRO A 10 -26.93 -12.62 -5.58
C PRO A 10 -26.36 -11.67 -4.50
N VAL A 11 -27.08 -11.52 -3.39
CA VAL A 11 -26.65 -10.67 -2.26
C VAL A 11 -25.43 -11.27 -1.56
N PHE A 12 -25.41 -12.60 -1.36
CA PHE A 12 -24.25 -13.29 -0.81
C PHE A 12 -23.00 -13.16 -1.69
N ILE A 13 -23.15 -13.32 -3.01
CA ILE A 13 -22.04 -13.10 -3.95
C ILE A 13 -21.53 -11.65 -3.83
N LEU A 14 -22.43 -10.68 -3.77
CA LEU A 14 -22.06 -9.28 -3.69
C LEU A 14 -21.28 -8.97 -2.39
N LEU A 15 -21.69 -9.55 -1.26
CA LEU A 15 -20.95 -9.47 0.00
C LEU A 15 -19.54 -10.06 -0.12
N VAL A 16 -19.39 -11.23 -0.75
CA VAL A 16 -18.08 -11.85 -0.95
C VAL A 16 -17.18 -10.97 -1.82
N ILE A 17 -17.71 -10.38 -2.90
CA ILE A 17 -16.95 -9.46 -3.77
C ILE A 17 -16.48 -8.23 -2.97
N VAL A 18 -17.35 -7.63 -2.16
CA VAL A 18 -17.01 -6.47 -1.34
C VAL A 18 -15.92 -6.80 -0.32
N VAL A 19 -16.06 -7.92 0.40
CA VAL A 19 -15.07 -8.36 1.40
C VAL A 19 -13.74 -8.71 0.73
N ALA A 20 -13.77 -9.39 -0.41
CA ALA A 20 -12.57 -9.71 -1.17
C ALA A 20 -11.86 -8.45 -1.70
N GLY A 21 -12.61 -7.47 -2.21
CA GLY A 21 -12.05 -6.20 -2.69
C GLY A 21 -11.45 -5.34 -1.57
N LEU A 22 -12.08 -5.31 -0.40
CA LEU A 22 -11.54 -4.63 0.78
C LEU A 22 -10.34 -5.37 1.38
N GLY A 23 -10.32 -6.69 1.28
CA GLY A 23 -9.25 -7.55 1.79
C GLY A 23 -8.03 -7.65 0.88
N SER A 24 -8.19 -7.47 -0.43
CA SER A 24 -7.10 -7.66 -1.40
C SER A 24 -5.83 -6.83 -1.15
N PRO A 25 -5.90 -5.58 -0.64
CA PRO A 25 -4.70 -4.81 -0.33
C PRO A 25 -3.82 -5.47 0.74
N PHE A 26 -4.43 -6.13 1.72
CA PHE A 26 -3.71 -6.80 2.80
C PHE A 26 -2.95 -8.06 2.33
N PHE A 27 -3.44 -8.73 1.28
CA PHE A 27 -2.79 -9.93 0.72
C PHE A 27 -1.77 -9.61 -0.37
N THR A 28 -1.99 -8.53 -1.13
CA THR A 28 -1.16 -8.21 -2.30
C THR A 28 -0.14 -7.10 -2.03
N GLY A 29 -0.27 -6.38 -0.92
CA GLY A 29 0.50 -5.17 -0.63
C GLY A 29 0.20 -4.01 -1.58
N ARG A 30 -0.77 -4.17 -2.50
CA ARG A 30 -1.15 -3.17 -3.49
C ARG A 30 -2.49 -2.59 -3.11
N TRP A 31 -2.49 -1.37 -2.61
CA TRP A 31 -3.71 -0.61 -2.41
C TRP A 31 -4.34 -0.31 -3.77
N ILE A 32 -5.64 -0.59 -3.88
CA ILE A 32 -6.45 -0.26 -5.08
C ILE A 32 -6.50 1.27 -5.27
N LEU A 33 -6.33 2.02 -4.19
CA LEU A 33 -6.32 3.48 -4.16
C LEU A 33 -4.90 3.96 -3.92
N ALA A 34 -4.49 5.00 -4.67
CA ALA A 34 -3.25 5.69 -4.41
C ALA A 34 -3.29 6.37 -3.02
N PRO A 35 -2.16 6.45 -2.30
CA PRO A 35 -2.12 7.11 -1.00
C PRO A 35 -2.56 8.58 -1.12
N ARG A 36 -3.24 9.08 -0.10
CA ARG A 36 -3.67 10.49 -0.08
C ARG A 36 -2.44 11.38 0.08
N LEU A 37 -2.44 12.53 -0.59
CA LEU A 37 -1.35 13.51 -0.48
C LEU A 37 -1.04 13.87 0.99
N VAL A 38 -2.07 14.08 1.81
CA VAL A 38 -1.92 14.39 3.24
C VAL A 38 -1.16 13.31 4.01
N GLU A 39 -1.39 12.05 3.67
CA GLU A 39 -0.75 10.90 4.32
C GLU A 39 0.71 10.76 3.87
N VAL A 40 0.98 11.04 2.59
CA VAL A 40 2.34 11.14 2.06
C VAL A 40 3.11 12.26 2.74
N ASP A 41 2.54 13.46 2.85
CA ASP A 41 3.21 14.62 3.45
C ASP A 41 3.53 14.39 4.94
N SER A 42 2.64 13.72 5.68
CA SER A 42 2.88 13.43 7.10
C SER A 42 3.96 12.35 7.32
N GLU A 43 3.91 11.27 6.54
CA GLU A 43 4.80 10.12 6.71
C GLU A 43 6.17 10.32 6.05
N CYS A 44 6.27 11.23 5.08
CA CYS A 44 7.51 11.58 4.38
C CYS A 44 8.12 12.91 4.85
N TYR A 45 7.68 13.43 6.00
CA TYR A 45 8.17 14.71 6.49
C TYR A 45 9.69 14.66 6.74
N GLY A 46 10.44 15.49 6.01
CA GLY A 46 11.90 15.55 6.09
C GLY A 46 12.65 14.49 5.27
N VAL A 47 11.97 13.76 4.38
CA VAL A 47 12.56 12.78 3.46
C VAL A 47 12.63 13.34 2.04
N ASP A 48 13.81 13.30 1.42
CA ASP A 48 14.01 13.74 0.04
C ASP A 48 13.63 12.62 -0.94
N VAL A 49 12.35 12.46 -1.26
CA VAL A 49 11.89 11.34 -2.11
C VAL A 49 12.40 11.52 -3.56
N PRO A 50 13.15 10.56 -4.12
CA PRO A 50 13.62 10.63 -5.50
C PRO A 50 12.47 10.55 -6.50
N GLN A 51 12.57 11.29 -7.61
CA GLN A 51 11.56 11.26 -8.68
C GLN A 51 11.43 9.90 -9.40
N THR A 52 12.40 9.01 -9.20
CA THR A 52 12.38 7.64 -9.74
C THR A 52 11.42 6.71 -9.00
N ILE A 53 10.98 7.07 -7.78
CA ILE A 53 10.05 6.26 -6.99
C ILE A 53 8.62 6.51 -7.46
N GLU A 54 7.92 5.45 -7.86
CA GLU A 54 6.50 5.52 -8.19
C GLU A 54 5.67 6.06 -7.01
N TYR A 55 4.69 6.92 -7.29
CA TYR A 55 3.83 7.53 -6.27
C TYR A 55 3.18 6.51 -5.33
N SER A 56 2.78 5.35 -5.86
CA SER A 56 2.20 4.23 -5.10
C SER A 56 3.15 3.62 -4.07
N LYS A 57 4.47 3.82 -4.21
CA LYS A 57 5.52 3.26 -3.35
C LYS A 57 6.19 4.29 -2.44
N VAL A 58 5.81 5.56 -2.53
CA VAL A 58 6.43 6.66 -1.77
C VAL A 58 6.35 6.42 -0.26
N LEU A 59 5.18 6.00 0.26
CA LEU A 59 5.03 5.70 1.69
C LEU A 59 5.98 4.58 2.16
N HIS A 60 6.17 3.54 1.34
CA HIS A 60 7.13 2.47 1.66
C HIS A 60 8.57 2.99 1.67
N PHE A 61 8.91 3.91 0.77
CA PHE A 61 10.24 4.54 0.76
C PHE A 61 10.49 5.35 2.02
N CYS A 62 9.56 6.23 2.38
CA CYS A 62 9.69 7.06 3.57
C CYS A 62 9.76 6.21 4.84
N SER A 63 8.92 5.18 4.93
CA SER A 63 8.97 4.20 6.02
C SER A 63 10.34 3.51 6.11
N CYS A 64 10.94 3.11 4.97
CA CYS A 64 12.28 2.52 4.96
C CYS A 64 13.34 3.50 5.50
N ILE A 65 13.31 4.77 5.06
CA ILE A 65 14.27 5.79 5.50
C ILE A 65 14.19 6.03 7.01
N HIS A 66 12.97 6.05 7.58
CA HIS A 66 12.77 6.28 9.01
C HIS A 66 13.09 5.07 9.89
N THR A 67 12.95 3.85 9.37
CA THR A 67 13.10 2.62 10.16
C THR A 67 14.50 2.01 10.10
N ILE A 68 15.25 2.26 9.03
CA ILE A 68 16.52 1.57 8.82
C ILE A 68 17.67 2.18 9.63
N ALA A 69 18.44 1.31 10.29
CA ALA A 69 19.56 1.66 11.16
C ALA A 69 20.89 1.88 10.40
N ILE A 70 20.85 2.45 9.20
CA ILE A 70 22.06 2.87 8.47
C ILE A 70 22.36 4.33 8.87
N GLU A 71 23.59 4.64 9.27
CA GLU A 71 23.96 6.01 9.66
C GLU A 71 24.24 6.90 8.45
N ASP A 72 24.95 6.37 7.45
CA ASP A 72 25.30 7.12 6.24
C ASP A 72 24.04 7.42 5.39
N LYS A 73 23.80 8.70 5.10
CA LYS A 73 22.62 9.14 4.34
C LYS A 73 22.63 8.57 2.92
N ALA A 74 23.78 8.54 2.24
CA ALA A 74 23.85 8.11 0.85
C ALA A 74 23.61 6.59 0.73
N GLU A 75 24.21 5.80 1.61
CA GLU A 75 24.03 4.36 1.70
C GLU A 75 22.58 4.00 2.04
N LYS A 76 21.98 4.71 3.02
CA LYS A 76 20.58 4.55 3.41
C LYS A 76 19.63 4.74 2.23
N TYR A 77 19.79 5.85 1.50
CA TYR A 77 18.94 6.16 0.36
C TYR A 77 19.13 5.16 -0.77
N ARG A 78 20.37 4.72 -1.03
CA ARG A 78 20.66 3.68 -2.01
C ARG A 78 20.00 2.35 -1.65
N TYR A 79 20.09 1.94 -0.39
CA TYR A 79 19.46 0.72 0.10
C TYR A 79 17.93 0.76 -0.05
N CYS A 80 17.29 1.83 0.41
CA CYS A 80 15.83 1.95 0.37
C CYS A 80 15.30 2.07 -1.07
N THR A 81 16.04 2.72 -1.97
CA THR A 81 15.70 2.76 -3.41
C THR A 81 15.74 1.35 -4.00
N HIS A 82 16.85 0.62 -3.80
CA HIS A 82 17.01 -0.73 -4.35
C HIS A 82 16.00 -1.74 -3.77
N SER A 83 15.62 -1.58 -2.51
CA SER A 83 14.65 -2.48 -1.86
C SER A 83 13.22 -2.33 -2.39
N ILE A 84 12.91 -1.21 -3.03
CA ILE A 84 11.56 -0.86 -3.52
C ILE A 84 11.41 -1.12 -5.03
N GLU A 85 12.53 -1.13 -5.75
CA GLU A 85 12.61 -1.54 -7.15
C GLU A 85 12.54 -3.06 -7.35
N LYS A 86 12.81 -3.85 -6.30
CA LYS A 86 12.76 -5.32 -6.32
C LYS A 86 11.35 -5.88 -6.17
#